data_AF-A0A542ZUQ2-F1
#
_entry.id   AF-A0A542ZUQ2-F1
#
_cell.length_a   1.000
_cell.length_b   1.000
_cell.length_c   1.000
_cell.angle_alpha   90.00
_cell.angle_beta   90.00
_cell.angle_gamma   90.00
#
_symmetry.space_group_name_H-M   'P 1'
#
loop_
_entity.id
_entity.type
_entity.pdbx_description
1 polymer ?
#
loop_
_entity_poly.entity_id
_entity_poly.type
_entity_poly.pdbx_seq_one_letter_code
_entity_poly.pdbx_strand_id
1 'polypeptide(L)'
;MHPLTPADDGILRIAASVVRQSDETSCVATCLALIAAAGDVATALWLSTGADEAAVIDRYDLAAPLAGADAAVPAVRLRALEQSLKHSAVHRGRLRTWPRPFGTPPWGAARVAHFGRTRYGHRLVNDLDTDRAALALAGALSSIRRGFPVILYTGGDSTAGYRNAMPRHAVLLYRSEGAQTQELRIFEPGQGRVHEVSKTSLIRPGAVSAAYGGWPHLTWIVAPRPPG
;
A
#
# COMPACT_ATOMS: atom_id res chain seq x y z
N MET A 1 14.20 -9.90 10.16
CA MET A 1 14.15 -8.67 9.36
C MET A 1 12.70 -8.45 8.95
N HIS A 2 12.07 -7.36 9.39
CA HIS A 2 10.68 -7.04 9.02
C HIS A 2 10.68 -6.22 7.72
N PRO A 3 9.85 -6.55 6.71
CA PRO A 3 9.90 -5.94 5.37
C PRO A 3 9.45 -4.46 5.31
N LEU A 4 9.20 -3.84 6.46
CA LEU A 4 8.76 -2.44 6.62
C LEU A 4 9.74 -1.62 7.49
N THR A 5 10.96 -2.11 7.68
CA THR A 5 12.00 -1.36 8.39
C THR A 5 12.85 -0.64 7.34
N PRO A 6 12.82 0.71 7.26
CA PRO A 6 13.72 1.44 6.37
C PRO A 6 15.17 1.34 6.87
N ALA A 7 16.11 1.60 5.97
CA ALA A 7 17.49 1.88 6.36
C ALA A 7 17.60 3.28 7.00
N ASP A 8 18.78 3.61 7.55
CA ASP A 8 19.03 4.88 8.25
C ASP A 8 18.81 6.13 7.36
N ASP A 9 18.91 5.97 6.04
CA ASP A 9 18.63 7.03 5.05
C ASP A 9 17.13 7.22 4.77
N GLY A 10 16.26 6.49 5.47
CA GLY A 10 14.81 6.51 5.31
C GLY A 10 14.29 5.78 4.06
N ILE A 11 15.17 5.11 3.30
CA ILE A 11 14.77 4.34 2.12
C ILE A 11 14.43 2.91 2.51
N LEU A 12 13.28 2.43 2.05
CA LEU A 12 12.88 1.05 2.26
C LEU A 12 13.62 0.13 1.29
N ARG A 13 14.27 -0.90 1.82
CA ARG A 13 14.99 -1.90 1.03
C ARG A 13 14.55 -3.31 1.38
N ILE A 14 14.49 -4.16 0.37
CA ILE A 14 14.39 -5.62 0.52
C ILE A 14 15.71 -6.20 0.01
N ALA A 15 16.44 -6.85 0.92
CA ALA A 15 17.86 -7.15 0.72
C ALA A 15 18.61 -5.87 0.29
N ALA A 16 19.31 -5.89 -0.84
CA ALA A 16 20.02 -4.74 -1.38
C ALA A 16 19.19 -3.85 -2.33
N SER A 17 17.94 -4.23 -2.65
CA SER A 17 17.12 -3.51 -3.62
C SER A 17 16.21 -2.48 -2.95
N VAL A 18 16.16 -1.27 -3.51
CA VAL A 18 15.18 -0.25 -3.12
C VAL A 18 13.78 -0.72 -3.49
N VAL A 19 12.85 -0.63 -2.54
CA VAL A 19 11.42 -0.86 -2.79
C VAL A 19 10.86 0.41 -3.39
N ARG A 20 10.52 0.39 -4.68
CA ARG A 20 9.93 1.51 -5.40
C ARG A 20 8.90 0.97 -6.39
N GLN A 21 7.82 1.71 -6.58
CA GLN A 21 6.80 1.38 -7.57
C GLN A 21 7.42 1.27 -8.97
N SER A 22 7.01 0.26 -9.75
CA SER A 22 7.52 0.02 -11.09
C SER A 22 7.09 1.07 -12.14
N ASP A 23 5.91 1.64 -11.97
CA ASP A 23 5.28 2.65 -12.84
C ASP A 23 4.33 3.59 -12.06
N GLU A 24 3.87 4.68 -12.70
CA GLU A 24 2.97 5.68 -12.10
C GLU A 24 1.61 5.15 -11.62
N THR A 25 1.23 3.94 -12.04
CA THR A 25 -0.03 3.27 -11.69
C THR A 25 0.17 2.04 -10.80
N SER A 26 1.37 1.85 -10.24
CA SER A 26 1.74 0.67 -9.45
C SER A 26 1.85 0.91 -7.94
N CYS A 27 1.74 2.16 -7.46
CA CYS A 27 1.76 2.50 -6.02
C CYS A 27 0.94 1.56 -5.14
N VAL A 28 -0.31 1.29 -5.53
CA VAL A 28 -1.21 0.38 -4.79
C VAL A 28 -0.66 -1.05 -4.79
N ALA A 29 -0.15 -1.54 -5.92
CA ALA A 29 0.41 -2.89 -6.01
C ALA A 29 1.67 -3.04 -5.15
N THR A 30 2.52 -2.01 -5.10
CA THR A 30 3.67 -1.97 -4.18
C THR A 30 3.21 -2.03 -2.73
N CYS A 31 2.19 -1.25 -2.33
CA CYS A 31 1.61 -1.31 -1.00
C CYS A 31 1.03 -2.69 -0.67
N LEU A 32 0.34 -3.33 -1.63
CA LEU A 32 -0.20 -4.69 -1.48
C LEU A 32 0.92 -5.73 -1.29
N ALA A 33 2.01 -5.63 -2.06
CA ALA A 33 3.16 -6.51 -1.94
C ALA A 33 3.80 -6.42 -0.55
N LEU A 34 3.93 -5.20 -0.02
CA LEU A 34 4.46 -4.97 1.32
C LEU A 34 3.53 -5.46 2.44
N ILE A 35 2.20 -5.31 2.29
CA ILE A 35 1.22 -5.90 3.21
C ILE A 35 1.34 -7.42 3.22
N ALA A 36 1.41 -8.03 2.04
CA ALA A 36 1.55 -9.48 1.89
C ALA A 36 2.84 -9.97 2.56
N ALA A 37 3.98 -9.31 2.32
CA ALA A 37 5.25 -9.64 2.95
C ALA A 37 5.21 -9.47 4.48
N ALA A 38 4.61 -8.39 4.98
CA ALA A 38 4.51 -8.15 6.42
C ALA A 38 3.60 -9.17 7.13
N GLY A 39 2.61 -9.73 6.43
CA GLY A 39 1.67 -10.71 6.97
C GLY A 39 2.02 -12.19 6.68
N ASP A 40 3.09 -12.46 5.92
CA ASP A 40 3.49 -13.81 5.53
C ASP A 40 5.00 -13.94 5.36
N VAL A 41 5.62 -14.74 6.23
CA VAL A 41 7.08 -14.94 6.26
C VAL A 41 7.61 -15.56 4.97
N ALA A 42 6.86 -16.45 4.32
CA ALA A 42 7.28 -17.06 3.06
C ALA A 42 7.37 -16.01 1.94
N THR A 43 6.36 -15.12 1.84
CA THR A 43 6.39 -14.00 0.89
C THR A 43 7.58 -13.06 1.18
N ALA A 44 7.84 -12.71 2.45
CA ALA A 44 8.98 -11.86 2.82
C ALA A 44 10.34 -12.50 2.51
N LEU A 45 10.48 -13.79 2.81
CA LEU A 45 11.72 -14.55 2.57
C LEU A 45 11.97 -14.70 1.07
N TRP A 46 10.94 -15.03 0.28
CA TRP A 46 11.03 -15.11 -1.17
C TRP A 46 11.42 -13.77 -1.78
N LEU A 47 10.78 -12.67 -1.40
CA LEU A 47 11.17 -11.34 -1.90
C LEU A 47 12.64 -11.03 -1.58
N SER A 48 13.13 -11.41 -0.40
CA SER A 48 14.49 -11.10 0.05
C SER A 48 15.55 -12.00 -0.58
N THR A 49 15.27 -13.30 -0.72
CA THR A 49 16.29 -14.33 -1.00
C THR A 49 15.98 -15.19 -2.22
N GLY A 50 14.73 -15.24 -2.67
CA GLY A 50 14.24 -16.19 -3.68
C GLY A 50 13.85 -17.56 -3.12
N ALA A 51 14.04 -17.83 -1.82
CA ALA A 51 13.61 -19.11 -1.22
C ALA A 51 12.08 -19.27 -1.19
N ASP A 52 11.60 -20.49 -0.98
CA ASP A 52 10.16 -20.87 -0.93
C ASP A 52 9.34 -20.48 -2.17
N GLU A 53 10.01 -20.41 -3.33
CA GLU A 53 9.47 -19.89 -4.57
C GLU A 53 8.19 -20.57 -5.05
N ALA A 54 8.11 -21.91 -5.01
CA ALA A 54 6.96 -22.64 -5.58
C ALA A 54 5.62 -22.27 -4.92
N ALA A 55 5.58 -22.15 -3.59
CA ALA A 55 4.35 -21.81 -2.87
C ALA A 55 3.92 -20.35 -3.11
N VAL A 56 4.87 -19.45 -3.28
CA VAL A 56 4.62 -18.04 -3.58
C VAL A 56 4.18 -17.87 -5.03
N ILE A 57 4.81 -18.58 -5.97
CA ILE A 57 4.44 -18.58 -7.40
C ILE A 57 2.99 -19.03 -7.57
N ASP A 58 2.59 -20.14 -6.96
CA ASP A 58 1.22 -20.66 -7.06
C ASP A 58 0.21 -19.67 -6.46
N ARG A 59 0.48 -19.20 -5.23
CA ARG A 59 -0.43 -18.30 -4.50
C ARG A 59 -0.74 -17.02 -5.26
N TYR A 60 0.27 -16.42 -5.88
CA TYR A 60 0.12 -15.16 -6.60
C TYR A 60 0.17 -15.33 -8.11
N ASP A 61 0.04 -16.54 -8.66
CA ASP A 61 0.00 -16.75 -10.13
C ASP A 61 1.17 -16.05 -10.85
N LEU A 62 2.40 -16.29 -10.37
CA LEU A 62 3.61 -15.55 -10.82
C LEU A 62 4.32 -16.21 -12.00
N ALA A 63 3.85 -17.35 -12.48
CA ALA A 63 4.52 -18.10 -13.55
C ALA A 63 4.69 -17.24 -14.82
N ALA A 64 3.65 -16.52 -15.25
CA ALA A 64 3.73 -15.63 -16.40
C ALA A 64 4.56 -14.35 -16.11
N PRO A 65 4.37 -13.61 -15.00
CA PRO A 65 5.21 -12.47 -14.64
C PRO A 65 6.71 -12.77 -14.50
N LEU A 66 7.09 -14.00 -14.10
CA LEU A 66 8.48 -14.41 -13.93
C LEU A 66 9.07 -15.09 -15.17
N ALA A 67 8.28 -15.38 -16.20
CA ALA A 67 8.74 -16.10 -17.38
C ALA A 67 9.89 -15.34 -18.09
N GLY A 68 11.07 -15.96 -18.12
CA GLY A 68 12.27 -15.37 -18.73
C GLY A 68 12.89 -14.21 -17.94
N ALA A 69 12.41 -13.94 -16.73
CA ALA A 69 12.96 -12.91 -15.85
C ALA A 69 14.07 -13.48 -14.96
N ASP A 70 15.07 -12.66 -14.63
CA ASP A 70 16.09 -13.04 -13.65
C ASP A 70 15.52 -12.95 -12.23
N ALA A 71 14.84 -14.02 -11.82
CA ALA A 71 14.22 -14.14 -10.50
C ALA A 71 15.23 -14.16 -9.35
N ALA A 72 16.55 -14.17 -9.59
CA ALA A 72 17.56 -14.00 -8.54
C ALA A 72 17.61 -12.55 -8.00
N VAL A 73 17.15 -11.57 -8.79
CA VAL A 73 17.15 -10.15 -8.41
C VAL A 73 15.89 -9.80 -7.59
N PRO A 74 16.00 -9.27 -6.35
CA PRO A 74 14.84 -8.91 -5.51
C PRO A 74 13.87 -7.93 -6.19
N ALA A 75 14.39 -6.94 -6.92
CA ALA A 75 13.56 -5.99 -7.65
C ALA A 75 12.70 -6.65 -8.75
N VAL A 76 13.20 -7.72 -9.39
CA VAL A 76 12.45 -8.48 -10.40
C VAL A 76 11.30 -9.25 -9.74
N ARG A 77 11.56 -9.90 -8.61
CA ARG A 77 10.51 -10.59 -7.81
C ARG A 77 9.44 -9.63 -7.32
N LEU A 78 9.84 -8.46 -6.79
CA LEU A 78 8.91 -7.41 -6.39
C LEU A 78 8.03 -6.97 -7.57
N ARG A 79 8.63 -6.68 -8.73
CA ARG A 79 7.89 -6.28 -9.94
C ARG A 79 6.91 -7.35 -10.42
N ALA A 80 7.31 -8.62 -10.40
CA ALA A 80 6.43 -9.73 -10.76
C ALA A 80 5.22 -9.82 -9.82
N LEU A 81 5.45 -9.67 -8.51
CA LEU A 81 4.38 -9.63 -7.51
C LEU A 81 3.46 -8.42 -7.69
N GLU A 82 4.01 -7.23 -7.96
CA GLU A 82 3.24 -6.03 -8.28
C GLU A 82 2.32 -6.24 -9.48
N GLN A 83 2.85 -6.81 -10.57
CA GLN A 83 2.09 -7.08 -11.80
C GLN A 83 0.92 -8.02 -11.53
N SER A 84 1.16 -9.12 -10.81
CA SER A 84 0.09 -10.06 -10.49
C SER A 84 -0.96 -9.46 -9.55
N LEU A 85 -0.55 -8.76 -8.50
CA LEU A 85 -1.47 -8.12 -7.55
C LEU A 85 -2.32 -7.04 -8.25
N LYS A 86 -1.71 -6.22 -9.10
CA LYS A 86 -2.41 -5.22 -9.93
C LYS A 86 -3.40 -5.89 -10.87
N HIS A 87 -2.96 -6.92 -11.61
CA HIS A 87 -3.83 -7.66 -12.52
C HIS A 87 -5.02 -8.25 -11.76
N SER A 88 -4.74 -8.94 -10.65
CA SER A 88 -5.76 -9.51 -9.78
C SER A 88 -6.73 -8.44 -9.31
N ALA A 89 -6.25 -7.30 -8.79
CA ALA A 89 -7.07 -6.24 -8.21
C ALA A 89 -7.98 -5.55 -9.24
N VAL A 90 -7.48 -5.33 -10.46
CA VAL A 90 -8.20 -4.63 -11.54
C VAL A 90 -9.15 -5.56 -12.30
N HIS A 91 -8.74 -6.79 -12.62
CA HIS A 91 -9.46 -7.62 -13.59
C HIS A 91 -10.31 -8.75 -12.98
N ARG A 92 -10.01 -9.22 -11.77
CA ARG A 92 -10.74 -10.34 -11.13
C ARG A 92 -11.93 -9.90 -10.26
N GLY A 93 -12.28 -8.61 -10.27
CA GLY A 93 -13.42 -8.05 -9.52
C GLY A 93 -14.70 -7.94 -10.34
N ARG A 94 -15.85 -7.82 -9.66
CA ARG A 94 -17.17 -7.59 -10.28
C ARG A 94 -17.32 -6.17 -10.87
N LEU A 95 -16.67 -5.19 -10.26
CA LEU A 95 -16.69 -3.79 -10.71
C LEU A 95 -15.41 -3.47 -11.49
N ARG A 96 -15.57 -3.24 -12.80
CA ARG A 96 -14.47 -2.97 -13.75
C ARG A 96 -14.45 -1.53 -14.28
N THR A 97 -15.23 -0.63 -13.67
CA THR A 97 -15.45 0.75 -14.13
C THR A 97 -14.37 1.74 -13.66
N TRP A 98 -13.15 1.28 -13.39
CA TRP A 98 -12.05 2.13 -12.94
C TRP A 98 -11.16 2.57 -14.11
N PRO A 99 -10.92 3.87 -14.31
CA PRO A 99 -10.03 4.34 -15.35
C PRO A 99 -8.60 3.82 -15.16
N ARG A 100 -8.03 3.23 -16.23
CA ARG A 100 -6.66 2.69 -16.22
C ARG A 100 -5.60 3.70 -15.71
N PRO A 101 -5.66 5.00 -16.05
CA PRO A 101 -4.68 5.98 -15.56
C PRO A 101 -4.67 6.20 -14.04
N PHE A 102 -5.71 5.77 -13.32
CA PHE A 102 -5.76 5.83 -11.86
C PHE A 102 -5.30 4.53 -11.19
N GLY A 103 -4.69 3.61 -11.96
CA GLY A 103 -4.15 2.36 -11.45
C GLY A 103 -5.20 1.42 -10.86
N THR A 104 -5.08 1.11 -9.57
CA THR A 104 -5.91 0.08 -8.91
C THR A 104 -7.05 0.71 -8.09
N PRO A 105 -8.32 0.34 -8.32
CA PRO A 105 -9.43 0.87 -7.55
C PRO A 105 -9.38 0.43 -6.07
N PRO A 106 -9.87 1.25 -5.12
CA PRO A 106 -9.87 0.91 -3.69
C PRO A 106 -10.59 -0.39 -3.33
N TRP A 107 -11.71 -0.71 -4.00
CA TRP A 107 -12.41 -1.99 -3.80
C TRP A 107 -11.64 -3.19 -4.36
N GLY A 108 -10.88 -2.99 -5.44
CA GLY A 108 -10.00 -4.00 -6.01
C GLY A 108 -8.83 -4.30 -5.06
N ALA A 109 -8.20 -3.26 -4.54
CA ALA A 109 -7.16 -3.36 -3.53
C ALA A 109 -7.66 -4.06 -2.26
N ALA A 110 -8.81 -3.65 -1.71
CA ALA A 110 -9.38 -4.27 -0.51
C ALA A 110 -9.70 -5.76 -0.69
N ARG A 111 -10.12 -6.18 -1.89
CA ARG A 111 -10.39 -7.59 -2.19
C ARG A 111 -9.13 -8.45 -2.22
N VAL A 112 -8.03 -7.91 -2.73
CA VAL A 112 -6.76 -8.63 -2.90
C VAL A 112 -5.87 -8.54 -1.65
N ALA A 113 -5.97 -7.44 -0.89
CA ALA A 113 -5.19 -7.23 0.32
C ALA A 113 -5.44 -8.35 1.35
N HIS A 114 -4.35 -8.95 1.83
CA HIS A 114 -4.37 -9.92 2.91
C HIS A 114 -3.15 -9.73 3.80
N PHE A 115 -3.37 -9.76 5.11
CA PHE A 115 -2.32 -9.81 6.13
C PHE A 115 -2.57 -11.07 6.95
N GLY A 116 -1.78 -12.12 6.71
CA GLY A 116 -2.13 -13.47 7.16
C GLY A 116 -3.55 -13.85 6.71
N ARG A 117 -4.43 -14.14 7.67
CA ARG A 117 -5.85 -14.49 7.43
C ARG A 117 -6.80 -13.29 7.41
N THR A 118 -6.31 -12.09 7.70
CA THR A 118 -7.14 -10.88 7.84
C THR A 118 -7.56 -10.35 6.47
N ARG A 119 -8.87 -10.17 6.31
CA ARG A 119 -9.48 -9.56 5.12
C ARG A 119 -9.57 -8.05 5.26
N TYR A 120 -9.50 -7.36 4.13
CA TYR A 120 -9.56 -5.91 4.06
C TYR A 120 -10.90 -5.43 3.50
N GLY A 121 -11.27 -4.21 3.90
CA GLY A 121 -12.40 -3.43 3.40
C GLY A 121 -11.89 -2.07 2.92
N HIS A 122 -12.79 -1.29 2.34
CA HIS A 122 -12.48 0.06 1.87
C HIS A 122 -13.55 1.04 2.34
N ARG A 123 -13.16 2.30 2.54
CA ARG A 123 -14.07 3.39 2.92
C ARG A 123 -13.63 4.68 2.25
N LEU A 124 -14.57 5.32 1.54
CA LEU A 124 -14.39 6.65 0.97
C LEU A 124 -14.15 7.64 2.12
N VAL A 125 -13.22 8.57 1.92
CA VAL A 125 -12.99 9.70 2.81
C VAL A 125 -13.39 10.95 2.07
N ASN A 126 -14.32 11.71 2.65
CA ASN A 126 -14.66 13.06 2.24
C ASN A 126 -14.19 13.98 3.36
N ASP A 127 -13.12 14.75 3.13
CA ASP A 127 -12.53 15.63 4.11
C ASP A 127 -13.36 16.91 4.36
N LEU A 128 -14.36 17.18 3.52
CA LEU A 128 -15.41 18.18 3.80
C LEU A 128 -16.36 17.72 4.92
N ASP A 129 -16.48 16.42 5.16
CA ASP A 129 -17.21 15.84 6.29
C ASP A 129 -16.21 15.46 7.38
N THR A 130 -15.81 16.45 8.17
CA THR A 130 -14.71 16.33 9.14
C THR A 130 -14.96 15.22 10.16
N ASP A 131 -16.21 15.02 10.59
CA ASP A 131 -16.57 13.99 11.56
C ASP A 131 -16.43 12.59 10.96
N ARG A 132 -16.96 12.37 9.75
CA ARG A 132 -16.79 11.08 9.07
C ARG A 132 -15.34 10.82 8.70
N ALA A 133 -14.58 11.84 8.29
CA ALA A 133 -13.15 11.71 8.02
C ALA A 133 -12.36 11.34 9.29
N ALA A 134 -12.67 11.98 10.43
CA ALA A 134 -12.07 11.67 11.71
C ALA A 134 -12.37 10.23 12.16
N LEU A 135 -13.62 9.77 12.02
CA LEU A 135 -14.00 8.38 12.29
C LEU A 135 -13.33 7.39 11.33
N ALA A 136 -13.14 7.80 10.06
CA ALA A 136 -12.43 7.02 9.06
C ALA A 136 -10.99 6.75 9.49
N LEU A 137 -10.29 7.83 9.85
CA LEU A 137 -8.90 7.79 10.28
C LEU A 137 -8.73 7.12 11.65
N ALA A 138 -9.65 7.32 12.61
CA ALA A 138 -9.62 6.64 13.89
C ALA A 138 -9.68 5.10 13.73
N GLY A 139 -10.49 4.62 12.79
CA GLY A 139 -10.53 3.19 12.43
C GLY A 139 -9.22 2.68 11.83
N ALA A 140 -8.59 3.46 10.94
CA ALA A 140 -7.27 3.15 10.41
C ALA A 140 -6.22 3.08 11.52
N LEU A 141 -6.14 4.10 12.39
CA LEU A 141 -5.23 4.13 13.52
C LEU A 141 -5.46 2.98 14.51
N SER A 142 -6.71 2.53 14.68
CA SER A 142 -7.02 1.32 15.46
C SER A 142 -6.42 0.05 14.84
N SER A 143 -6.47 -0.06 13.52
CA SER A 143 -5.86 -1.18 12.78
C SER A 143 -4.33 -1.17 12.93
N ILE A 144 -3.72 0.01 12.81
CA ILE A 144 -2.27 0.19 12.97
C ILE A 144 -1.80 -0.18 14.38
N ARG A 145 -2.56 0.22 15.41
CA ARG A 145 -2.25 -0.16 16.81
C ARG A 145 -2.25 -1.67 17.01
N ARG A 146 -3.08 -2.39 16.25
CA ARG A 146 -3.14 -3.86 16.24
C ARG A 146 -2.11 -4.52 15.32
N GLY A 147 -1.22 -3.74 14.70
CA GLY A 147 -0.13 -4.23 13.85
C GLY A 147 -0.50 -4.42 12.38
N PHE A 148 -1.70 -3.99 11.95
CA PHE A 148 -2.12 -4.14 10.56
C PHE A 148 -1.85 -2.88 9.75
N PRO A 149 -1.04 -2.95 8.68
CA PRO A 149 -0.84 -1.82 7.77
C PRO A 149 -2.13 -1.45 7.03
N VAL A 150 -2.24 -0.18 6.63
CA VAL A 150 -3.41 0.42 5.97
C VAL A 150 -2.96 1.15 4.70
N ILE A 151 -3.66 0.95 3.59
CA ILE A 151 -3.42 1.74 2.38
C ILE A 151 -4.25 3.01 2.44
N LEU A 152 -3.60 4.15 2.23
CA LEU A 152 -4.22 5.45 2.11
C LEU A 152 -4.16 5.87 0.65
N TYR A 153 -5.31 6.17 0.06
CA TYR A 153 -5.40 6.75 -1.27
C TYR A 153 -5.40 8.27 -1.16
N THR A 154 -4.53 8.93 -1.92
CA THR A 154 -4.35 10.38 -1.89
C THR A 154 -4.66 10.99 -3.25
N GLY A 155 -5.13 12.24 -3.25
CA GLY A 155 -5.61 12.92 -4.45
C GLY A 155 -5.68 14.44 -4.28
N GLY A 156 -6.06 15.12 -5.37
CA GLY A 156 -6.21 16.57 -5.41
C GLY A 156 -7.61 17.01 -5.02
N ASP A 157 -7.88 18.30 -5.21
CA ASP A 157 -9.17 18.91 -4.94
C ASP A 157 -10.07 18.91 -6.19
N SER A 158 -11.38 18.80 -5.95
CA SER A 158 -12.47 19.04 -6.89
C SER A 158 -12.55 20.48 -7.43
N THR A 159 -12.00 21.47 -6.73
CA THR A 159 -11.95 22.87 -7.19
C THR A 159 -11.15 23.03 -8.48
N ALA A 160 -10.18 22.13 -8.74
CA ALA A 160 -9.45 22.05 -10.00
C ALA A 160 -10.12 21.12 -11.04
N GLY A 161 -11.35 20.64 -10.78
CA GLY A 161 -12.14 19.74 -11.63
C GLY A 161 -12.36 18.35 -11.01
N TYR A 162 -13.52 17.73 -11.26
CA TYR A 162 -13.93 16.45 -10.62
C TYR A 162 -12.95 15.28 -10.85
N ARG A 163 -12.20 15.28 -11.95
CA ARG A 163 -11.17 14.27 -12.24
C ARG A 163 -9.95 14.39 -11.32
N ASN A 164 -9.69 15.56 -10.76
CA ASN A 164 -8.60 15.83 -9.82
C ASN A 164 -8.96 15.43 -8.38
N ALA A 165 -10.26 15.34 -8.06
CA ALA A 165 -10.77 14.81 -6.80
C ALA A 165 -10.69 13.28 -6.69
N MET A 166 -10.39 12.58 -7.78
CA MET A 166 -10.20 11.13 -7.76
C MET A 166 -8.85 10.78 -7.15
N PRO A 167 -8.71 9.60 -6.51
CA PRO A 167 -7.42 9.09 -6.08
C PRO A 167 -6.40 9.06 -7.23
N ARG A 168 -5.24 9.69 -7.00
CA ARG A 168 -4.13 9.77 -7.96
C ARG A 168 -2.92 8.97 -7.51
N HIS A 169 -2.82 8.69 -6.22
CA HIS A 169 -1.70 7.99 -5.63
C HIS A 169 -2.14 7.17 -4.41
N ALA A 170 -1.28 6.28 -3.94
CA ALA A 170 -1.53 5.51 -2.74
C ALA A 170 -0.23 5.31 -1.95
N VAL A 171 -0.35 5.41 -0.62
CA VAL A 171 0.76 5.26 0.32
C VAL A 171 0.39 4.24 1.39
N LEU A 172 1.39 3.65 2.06
CA LEU A 172 1.18 2.64 3.09
C LEU A 172 1.44 3.23 4.48
N LEU A 173 0.39 3.34 5.28
CA LEU A 173 0.50 3.69 6.70
C LEU A 173 0.74 2.42 7.53
N TYR A 174 1.72 2.45 8.42
CA TYR A 174 2.05 1.34 9.31
C TYR A 174 2.66 1.86 10.63
N ARG A 175 2.84 0.95 11.61
CA ARG A 175 3.52 1.26 12.87
C ARG A 175 4.99 0.88 12.74
N SER A 176 5.89 1.72 13.27
CA SER A 176 7.29 1.31 13.45
C SER A 176 7.38 0.08 14.38
N GLU A 177 8.28 -0.85 14.05
CA GLU A 177 8.60 -1.99 14.91
C GLU A 177 9.58 -1.53 16.02
N GLY A 178 9.40 -1.99 17.26
CA GLY A 178 10.31 -1.67 18.37
C GLY A 178 10.21 -0.26 18.97
N ALA A 179 9.40 0.65 18.41
CA ALA A 179 9.18 1.96 19.00
C ALA A 179 8.39 1.86 20.32
N GLN A 180 8.97 2.39 21.40
CA GLN A 180 8.32 2.59 22.71
C GLN A 180 7.13 3.57 22.58
N THR A 181 7.22 4.47 21.60
CA THR A 181 6.24 5.48 21.21
C THR A 181 5.38 4.95 20.05
N GLN A 182 4.12 5.37 19.97
CA GLN A 182 3.21 5.01 18.85
C GLN A 182 3.57 5.77 17.56
N GLU A 183 4.81 5.65 17.10
CA GLU A 183 5.29 6.33 15.91
C GLU A 183 4.67 5.71 14.65
N LEU A 184 3.97 6.57 13.93
CA LEU A 184 3.31 6.24 12.67
C LEU A 184 4.29 6.53 11.54
N ARG A 185 4.35 5.62 10.59
CA ARG A 185 5.18 5.74 9.40
C ARG A 185 4.33 5.61 8.15
N ILE A 186 4.66 6.40 7.14
CA ILE A 186 4.11 6.27 5.80
C ILE A 186 5.23 5.90 4.84
N PHE A 187 5.07 4.78 4.15
CA PHE A 187 5.88 4.47 2.98
C PHE A 187 5.24 5.09 1.73
N GLU A 188 6.01 5.90 1.02
CA GLU A 188 5.66 6.53 -0.25
C GLU A 188 6.34 5.75 -1.40
N PRO A 189 5.56 5.02 -2.22
CA PRO A 189 6.12 4.11 -3.24
C PRO A 189 6.86 4.77 -4.40
N GLY A 190 6.54 6.02 -4.74
CA GLY A 190 7.13 6.76 -5.85
C GLY A 190 8.62 7.06 -5.67
N GLN A 191 9.03 7.34 -4.43
CA GLN A 191 10.40 7.60 -4.02
C GLN A 191 11.02 6.41 -3.27
N GLY A 192 10.21 5.43 -2.87
CA GLY A 192 10.66 4.31 -2.05
C GLY A 192 11.07 4.71 -0.64
N ARG A 193 10.47 5.79 -0.13
CA ARG A 193 10.88 6.48 1.10
C ARG A 193 9.85 6.30 2.20
N VAL A 194 10.34 6.22 3.43
CA VAL A 194 9.53 6.20 4.64
C VAL A 194 9.57 7.59 5.29
N HIS A 195 8.39 8.08 5.65
CA HIS A 195 8.19 9.33 6.35
C HIS A 195 7.62 9.04 7.73
N GLU A 196 8.21 9.66 8.75
CA GLU A 196 7.60 9.68 10.09
C GLU A 196 6.50 10.73 10.11
N VAL A 197 5.34 10.36 10.66
CA VAL A 197 4.17 11.22 10.70
C VAL A 197 3.53 11.21 12.08
N SER A 198 2.92 12.34 12.44
CA SER A 198 2.13 12.44 13.65
C SER A 198 0.65 12.18 13.33
N LYS A 199 -0.13 11.86 14.36
CA LYS A 199 -1.60 11.78 14.19
C LYS A 199 -2.19 13.10 13.70
N THR A 200 -1.63 14.23 14.16
CA THR A 200 -2.12 15.57 13.79
C THR A 200 -1.81 15.92 12.34
N SER A 201 -0.67 15.48 11.79
CA SER A 201 -0.35 15.68 10.37
C SER A 201 -1.22 14.82 9.44
N LEU A 202 -1.77 13.70 9.92
CA LEU A 202 -2.70 12.87 9.15
C LEU A 202 -4.11 13.48 9.03
N ILE A 203 -4.51 14.28 10.03
CA ILE A 203 -5.87 14.84 10.16
C ILE A 203 -6.02 16.18 9.41
N ARG A 204 -4.94 16.96 9.24
CA ARG A 204 -5.02 18.30 8.63
C ARG A 204 -5.19 18.23 7.11
N PRO A 205 -6.33 18.63 6.55
CA PRO A 205 -6.53 18.70 5.09
C PRO A 205 -5.73 19.85 4.48
N GLY A 206 -5.29 19.70 3.23
CA GLY A 206 -5.06 20.84 2.32
C GLY A 206 -3.61 21.25 2.05
N ALA A 207 -2.63 20.78 2.82
CA ALA A 207 -1.22 21.01 2.49
C ALA A 207 -0.64 19.85 1.68
N VAL A 208 0.04 20.16 0.57
CA VAL A 208 0.83 19.18 -0.19
C VAL A 208 1.86 18.54 0.76
N SER A 209 1.85 17.21 0.83
CA SER A 209 2.73 16.46 1.72
C SER A 209 3.56 15.44 0.92
N ALA A 210 4.87 15.43 1.15
CA ALA A 210 5.76 14.41 0.57
C ALA A 210 5.34 13.00 1.02
N ALA A 211 4.89 12.84 2.27
CA ALA A 211 4.39 11.58 2.79
C ALA A 211 3.12 11.08 2.05
N TYR A 212 2.42 11.95 1.33
CA TYR A 212 1.24 11.62 0.53
C TYR A 212 1.52 11.55 -0.97
N GLY A 213 2.80 11.51 -1.37
CA GLY A 213 3.21 11.52 -2.76
C GLY A 213 2.99 12.88 -3.44
N GLY A 214 3.02 13.97 -2.66
CA GLY A 214 2.79 15.33 -3.17
C GLY A 214 1.31 15.72 -3.29
N TRP A 215 0.41 14.95 -2.68
CA TRP A 215 -1.03 15.22 -2.73
C TRP A 215 -1.56 15.83 -1.42
N PRO A 216 -2.55 16.74 -1.49
CA PRO A 216 -3.07 17.43 -0.31
C PRO A 216 -4.17 16.69 0.46
N HIS A 217 -4.84 15.70 -0.15
CA HIS A 217 -6.04 15.10 0.44
C HIS A 217 -5.97 13.58 0.53
N LEU A 218 -6.54 13.04 1.61
CA LEU A 218 -6.88 11.63 1.77
C LEU A 218 -8.28 11.41 1.20
N THR A 219 -8.40 10.52 0.22
CA THR A 219 -9.65 10.29 -0.52
C THR A 219 -10.25 8.91 -0.28
N TRP A 220 -9.45 7.93 0.12
CA TRP A 220 -9.92 6.58 0.44
C TRP A 220 -9.01 5.87 1.43
N ILE A 221 -9.59 4.97 2.22
CA ILE A 221 -8.84 4.10 3.12
C ILE A 221 -9.15 2.64 2.77
N VAL A 222 -8.11 1.80 2.71
CA VAL A 222 -8.21 0.34 2.65
C VAL A 222 -7.56 -0.24 3.90
N ALA A 223 -8.37 -0.82 4.77
CA ALA A 223 -7.98 -1.28 6.10
C ALA A 223 -8.60 -2.64 6.42
N PRO A 224 -8.08 -3.41 7.40
CA PRO A 224 -8.71 -4.62 7.88
C PRO A 224 -10.20 -4.45 8.18
N ARG A 225 -11.02 -5.43 7.81
CA ARG A 225 -12.39 -5.51 8.32
C ARG A 225 -12.34 -5.96 9.77
N PRO A 226 -13.22 -5.42 10.65
CA PRO A 226 -13.50 -6.07 11.92
C PRO A 226 -13.90 -7.53 11.66
N PRO A 227 -13.54 -8.47 12.54
CA PRO A 227 -14.18 -9.78 12.51
C PRO A 227 -15.70 -9.56 12.63
N GLY A 228 -16.45 -10.18 11.71
CA GLY A 228 -17.91 -10.17 11.73
C GLY A 228 -18.46 -11.09 12.81
#